data_AF-A0A0X8FL47-F1
#
_entry.id   AF-A0A0X8FL47-F1
#
_cell.length_a   1.000
_cell.length_b   1.000
_cell.length_c   1.000
_cell.angle_alpha   90.00
_cell.angle_beta   90.00
_cell.angle_gamma   90.00
#
_symmetry.space_group_name_H-M   'P 1'
#
loop_
_entity.id
_entity.type
_entity.pdbx_description
1 polymer ?
#
loop_
_entity_poly.entity_id
_entity_poly.type
_entity_poly.pdbx_seq_one_letter_code
_entity_poly.pdbx_strand_id
1 'polypeptide(L)'
;MKINDLTRNALMIALLAVCSQLSIPIQPVPITLQTLAVMLIGILLTPKNTLFVTVGYLVLGLVGIPVFANYSGGLSSVMGPAFGFIIAFIPAACLQALYLSRQANPVKKSAIFISLAINVVVTYAIGLPYMYLILKTQQGVDLGLTGVLTAGLLPFIPGDLLKVLVAGFIGDRLRKQFS
;
A
#
# COMPACT_ATOMS: atom_id res chain seq x y z
N MET A 1 5.75 11.85 20.72
CA MET A 1 4.55 11.21 20.13
C MET A 1 3.59 10.93 21.26
N LYS A 2 2.29 11.23 21.16
CA LYS A 2 1.34 10.95 22.24
C LYS A 2 1.04 9.44 22.28
N ILE A 3 0.62 8.91 23.45
CA ILE A 3 0.31 7.47 23.62
C ILE A 3 -0.75 6.99 22.61
N ASN A 4 -1.75 7.84 22.34
CA ASN A 4 -2.80 7.52 21.35
C ASN A 4 -2.24 7.39 19.93
N ASP A 5 -1.28 8.22 19.54
CA ASP A 5 -0.64 8.13 18.22
C ASP A 5 0.19 6.85 18.12
N LEU A 6 0.91 6.50 19.18
CA LEU A 6 1.68 5.25 19.23
C LEU A 6 0.78 4.03 19.05
N THR A 7 -0.34 4.00 19.78
CA THR A 7 -1.30 2.90 19.73
C THR A 7 -1.94 2.79 18.36
N ARG A 8 -2.39 3.91 17.77
CA ARG A 8 -2.97 3.96 16.41
C ARG A 8 -1.95 3.49 15.37
N ASN A 9 -0.70 3.93 15.47
CA ASN A 9 0.35 3.52 14.53
C ASN A 9 0.64 2.02 14.65
N ALA A 10 0.78 1.48 15.86
CA ALA A 10 1.00 0.05 16.07
C ALA A 10 -0.16 -0.81 15.53
N LEU A 11 -1.41 -0.40 15.79
CA LEU A 11 -2.59 -1.09 15.26
C LEU A 11 -2.63 -1.07 13.73
N MET A 12 -2.24 0.03 13.11
CA MET A 12 -2.21 0.14 11.65
C MET A 12 -1.08 -0.67 11.01
N ILE A 13 0.07 -0.79 11.68
CA ILE A 13 1.14 -1.73 11.27
C ILE A 13 0.62 -3.18 11.35
N ALA A 14 -0.03 -3.55 12.45
CA ALA A 14 -0.60 -4.87 12.62
C ALA A 14 -1.68 -5.17 11.57
N LEU A 15 -2.58 -4.21 11.29
CA LEU A 15 -3.58 -4.31 10.23
C LEU A 15 -2.92 -4.55 8.87
N LEU A 16 -1.87 -3.79 8.56
CA LEU A 16 -1.14 -3.94 7.30
C LEU A 16 -0.48 -5.33 7.18
N ALA A 17 0.11 -5.84 8.26
CA ALA A 17 0.71 -7.16 8.32
C ALA A 17 -0.31 -8.30 8.24
N VAL A 18 -1.51 -8.14 8.80
CA VAL A 18 -2.59 -9.14 8.67
C VAL A 18 -3.14 -9.12 7.25
N CYS A 19 -3.42 -7.94 6.70
CA CYS A 19 -3.93 -7.78 5.35
C CYS A 19 -2.96 -8.25 4.27
N SER A 20 -1.64 -8.22 4.51
CA SER A 20 -0.65 -8.76 3.57
C SER A 20 -0.71 -10.28 3.45
N GLN A 21 -1.12 -10.99 4.52
CA GLN A 21 -1.28 -12.46 4.49
C GLN A 21 -2.55 -12.92 3.77
N LEU A 22 -3.53 -12.03 3.64
CA LEU A 22 -4.73 -12.29 2.85
C LEU A 22 -4.39 -12.09 1.38
N SER A 23 -3.79 -13.13 0.78
CA SER A 23 -3.25 -13.14 -0.56
C SER A 23 -3.84 -14.26 -1.44
N ILE A 24 -3.92 -13.99 -2.74
CA ILE A 24 -4.09 -14.99 -3.78
C ILE A 24 -2.72 -15.15 -4.44
N PRO A 25 -2.04 -16.32 -4.31
CA PRO A 25 -0.64 -16.50 -4.69
C PRO A 25 -0.48 -16.70 -6.21
N ILE A 26 -0.77 -15.66 -6.98
CA ILE A 26 -0.46 -15.61 -8.41
C ILE A 26 0.93 -15.02 -8.65
N GLN A 27 1.51 -15.32 -9.81
CA GLN A 27 2.79 -14.77 -10.26
C GLN A 27 2.59 -13.66 -11.30
N PRO A 28 3.51 -12.69 -11.44
CA PRO A 28 4.75 -12.53 -10.66
C PRO A 28 4.55 -11.84 -9.30
N VAL A 29 3.38 -11.28 -9.05
CA VAL A 29 3.05 -10.53 -7.83
C VAL A 29 1.72 -11.05 -7.28
N PRO A 30 1.65 -11.43 -5.99
CA PRO A 30 0.41 -11.92 -5.41
C PRO A 30 -0.62 -10.79 -5.29
N ILE A 31 -1.90 -11.11 -5.49
CA ILE A 31 -2.98 -10.17 -5.18
C ILE A 31 -3.23 -10.21 -3.68
N THR A 32 -3.12 -9.08 -2.99
CA THR A 32 -3.28 -9.01 -1.54
C THR A 32 -4.29 -7.95 -1.10
N LEU A 33 -4.73 -8.03 0.16
CA LEU A 33 -5.44 -6.93 0.83
C LEU A 33 -4.50 -5.86 1.41
N GLN A 34 -3.19 -5.98 1.19
CA GLN A 34 -2.20 -5.01 1.68
C GLN A 34 -2.50 -3.60 1.16
N THR A 35 -2.87 -3.46 -0.12
CA THR A 35 -3.22 -2.16 -0.72
C THR A 35 -4.46 -1.53 -0.06
N LEU A 36 -5.44 -2.33 0.40
CA LEU A 36 -6.58 -1.83 1.16
C LEU A 36 -6.14 -1.23 2.50
N ALA A 37 -5.26 -1.91 3.23
CA ALA A 37 -4.74 -1.41 4.49
C ALA A 37 -3.97 -0.09 4.29
N VAL A 38 -3.15 0.00 3.23
CA VAL A 38 -2.39 1.22 2.89
C VAL A 38 -3.33 2.39 2.55
N MET A 39 -4.42 2.13 1.83
CA MET A 39 -5.45 3.14 1.57
C MET A 39 -6.13 3.63 2.86
N LEU A 40 -6.45 2.72 3.78
CA LEU A 40 -7.03 3.08 5.08
C LEU A 40 -6.04 3.88 5.94
N ILE A 41 -4.77 3.48 5.95
CA ILE A 41 -3.67 4.20 6.62
C ILE A 41 -3.62 5.66 6.12
N GLY A 42 -3.66 5.88 4.80
CA GLY A 42 -3.64 7.23 4.23
C GLY A 42 -4.92 8.04 4.45
N ILE A 43 -6.09 7.41 4.66
CA ILE A 43 -7.33 8.12 5.03
C ILE A 43 -7.33 8.53 6.50
N LEU A 44 -6.90 7.62 7.39
CA LEU A 44 -7.15 7.71 8.83
C LEU A 44 -6.02 8.36 9.62
N LEU A 45 -4.79 8.36 9.10
CA LEU A 45 -3.64 8.91 9.81
C LEU A 45 -3.19 10.26 9.23
N THR A 46 -2.44 11.00 10.03
CA THR A 46 -1.72 12.20 9.58
C THR A 46 -0.55 11.82 8.68
N PRO A 47 -0.05 12.72 7.80
CA PRO A 47 1.07 12.42 6.91
C PRO A 47 2.34 11.96 7.65
N LYS A 48 2.56 12.45 8.88
CA LYS A 48 3.67 12.02 9.72
C LYS A 48 3.47 10.59 10.23
N ASN A 49 2.26 10.25 10.65
CA ASN A 49 1.93 8.93 11.16
C ASN A 49 1.88 7.86 10.07
N THR A 50 1.42 8.20 8.85
CA THR A 50 1.51 7.30 7.70
C THR A 50 2.95 6.92 7.38
N LEU A 51 3.88 7.88 7.49
CA LEU A 51 5.31 7.61 7.31
C LEU A 51 5.82 6.62 8.34
N PHE A 52 5.52 6.83 9.62
CA PHE A 52 5.94 5.89 10.68
C PHE A 52 5.37 4.49 10.50
N VAL A 53 4.10 4.36 10.12
CA VAL A 53 3.45 3.07 9.92
C VAL A 53 4.06 2.32 8.73
N THR A 54 4.19 2.99 7.58
CA THR A 54 4.68 2.35 6.35
C THR A 54 6.18 2.03 6.42
N VAL A 55 6.99 2.93 6.98
CA VAL A 55 8.42 2.66 7.24
C VAL A 55 8.58 1.59 8.32
N GLY A 56 7.79 1.63 9.40
CA GLY A 56 7.82 0.61 10.44
C GLY A 56 7.54 -0.78 9.88
N TYR A 57 6.49 -0.91 9.06
CA TYR A 57 6.18 -2.15 8.36
C TYR A 57 7.31 -2.64 7.45
N LEU A 58 7.89 -1.73 6.66
CA LEU A 58 9.03 -2.05 5.79
C LEU A 58 10.24 -2.55 6.60
N VAL A 59 10.60 -1.85 7.68
CA VAL A 59 11.74 -2.21 8.53
C VAL A 59 11.51 -3.55 9.21
N LEU A 60 10.32 -3.80 9.77
CA LEU A 60 9.98 -5.09 10.39
C LEU A 60 10.17 -6.24 9.40
N GLY A 61 9.67 -6.07 8.17
CA GLY A 61 9.85 -7.05 7.11
C GLY A 61 11.31 -7.26 6.74
N LEU A 62 12.08 -6.18 6.54
CA LEU A 62 13.49 -6.28 6.14
C LEU A 62 14.40 -6.90 7.21
N VAL A 63 14.11 -6.69 8.49
CA VAL A 63 14.84 -7.34 9.61
C VAL A 63 14.57 -8.85 9.67
N GLY A 64 13.58 -9.36 8.93
CA GLY A 64 13.31 -10.79 8.80
C GLY A 64 12.01 -11.25 9.45
N ILE A 65 11.21 -10.33 10.01
CA ILE A 65 9.88 -10.70 10.53
C ILE A 65 8.98 -10.99 9.33
N PRO A 66 8.25 -12.13 9.31
CA PRO A 66 7.47 -12.58 8.16
C PRO A 66 6.15 -11.80 8.00
N VAL A 67 6.23 -10.47 7.86
CA VAL A 67 5.08 -9.58 7.74
C VAL A 67 4.69 -9.29 6.29
N PHE A 68 5.56 -9.58 5.31
CA PHE A 68 5.21 -9.44 3.91
C PHE A 68 4.33 -10.61 3.45
N ALA A 69 3.70 -10.46 2.28
CA ALA A 69 2.75 -11.43 1.77
C ALA A 69 3.33 -12.85 1.70
N ASN A 70 2.48 -13.86 1.94
CA ASN A 70 2.87 -15.27 2.01
C ASN A 70 3.94 -15.55 3.08
N TYR A 71 3.84 -14.87 4.24
CA TYR A 71 4.77 -14.98 5.36
C TYR A 71 6.24 -14.74 4.96
N SER A 72 6.46 -13.88 3.98
CA SER A 72 7.81 -13.52 3.52
C SER A 72 8.39 -12.35 4.32
N GLY A 73 9.72 -12.19 4.23
CA GLY A 73 10.48 -11.17 4.94
C GLY A 73 11.97 -11.29 4.60
N GLY A 74 12.78 -10.47 5.26
CA GLY A 74 14.23 -10.41 5.10
C GLY A 74 14.69 -9.59 3.90
N LEU A 75 16.00 -9.34 3.85
CA LEU A 75 16.67 -8.60 2.79
C LEU A 75 16.53 -9.25 1.41
N SER A 76 16.36 -10.57 1.32
CA SER A 76 16.10 -11.27 0.06
C SER A 76 14.81 -10.78 -0.62
N SER A 77 13.84 -10.25 0.14
CA SER A 77 12.62 -9.65 -0.40
C SER A 77 12.91 -8.50 -1.36
N VAL A 78 14.04 -7.80 -1.22
CA VAL A 78 14.49 -6.72 -2.13
C VAL A 78 14.82 -7.26 -3.54
N MET A 79 14.98 -8.56 -3.71
CA MET A 79 15.16 -9.15 -5.04
C MET A 79 13.83 -9.65 -5.64
N GLY A 80 12.72 -9.44 -4.94
CA GLY A 80 11.39 -9.87 -5.35
C GLY A 80 10.62 -8.80 -6.14
N PRO A 81 9.90 -9.17 -7.21
CA PRO A 81 9.13 -8.22 -8.03
C PRO A 81 8.07 -7.42 -7.24
N ALA A 82 7.49 -8.04 -6.20
CA ALA A 82 6.46 -7.42 -5.37
C ALA A 82 7.00 -6.32 -4.43
N PHE A 83 8.30 -6.28 -4.15
CA PHE A 83 8.87 -5.35 -3.18
C PHE A 83 8.75 -3.88 -3.59
N GLY A 84 8.72 -3.60 -4.89
CA GLY A 84 8.48 -2.25 -5.42
C GLY A 84 7.17 -1.64 -4.95
N PHE A 85 6.12 -2.46 -4.83
CA PHE A 85 4.83 -2.03 -4.30
C PHE A 85 4.91 -1.74 -2.80
N ILE A 86 5.71 -2.52 -2.05
CA ILE A 86 5.94 -2.29 -0.62
C ILE A 86 6.63 -0.94 -0.38
N ILE A 87 7.66 -0.62 -1.16
CA ILE A 87 8.31 0.71 -1.10
C ILE A 87 7.31 1.81 -1.50
N ALA A 88 6.50 1.57 -2.54
CA ALA A 88 5.53 2.53 -3.04
C ALA A 88 4.46 2.92 -2.01
N PHE A 89 4.16 2.04 -1.04
CA PHE A 89 3.19 2.35 0.02
C PHE A 89 3.59 3.56 0.88
N ILE A 90 4.89 3.82 1.04
CA ILE A 90 5.38 4.97 1.79
C ILE A 90 4.91 6.29 1.15
N PRO A 91 5.30 6.64 -0.09
CA PRO A 91 4.82 7.86 -0.72
C PRO A 91 3.33 7.81 -1.02
N ALA A 92 2.74 6.65 -1.34
CA ALA A 92 1.31 6.54 -1.64
C ALA A 92 0.44 6.95 -0.44
N ALA A 93 0.69 6.39 0.75
CA ALA A 93 -0.05 6.72 1.95
C ALA A 93 0.23 8.16 2.42
N CYS A 94 1.49 8.61 2.37
CA CYS A 94 1.86 9.97 2.77
C CYS A 94 1.24 11.04 1.87
N LEU A 95 1.27 10.88 0.56
CA LEU A 95 0.66 11.82 -0.39
C LEU A 95 -0.86 11.82 -0.29
N GLN A 96 -1.47 10.65 -0.09
CA GLN A 96 -2.90 10.54 0.19
C GLN A 96 -3.30 11.34 1.44
N ALA A 97 -2.61 11.11 2.56
CA ALA A 97 -2.87 11.81 3.81
C ALA A 97 -2.60 13.31 3.70
N LEU A 98 -1.54 13.70 2.98
CA LEU A 98 -1.18 15.09 2.77
C LEU A 98 -2.25 15.82 1.95
N TYR A 99 -2.70 15.22 0.85
CA TYR A 99 -3.79 15.75 0.04
C TYR A 99 -5.03 16.00 0.90
N LEU A 100 -5.43 15.00 1.70
CA LEU A 100 -6.60 15.12 2.55
C LEU A 100 -6.45 16.16 3.67
N SER A 101 -5.26 16.29 4.27
CA SER A 101 -5.00 17.29 5.32
C SER A 101 -5.12 18.73 4.83
N ARG A 102 -5.03 18.95 3.51
CA ARG A 102 -5.17 20.26 2.86
C ARG A 102 -6.59 20.56 2.39
N GLN A 103 -7.52 19.62 2.51
CA GLN A 103 -8.90 19.82 2.10
C GLN A 103 -9.69 20.57 3.18
N ALA A 104 -10.47 21.56 2.77
CA ALA A 104 -11.38 22.29 3.66
C ALA A 104 -12.43 21.36 4.28
N ASN A 105 -12.88 20.35 3.52
CA ASN A 105 -13.75 19.29 4.01
C ASN A 105 -13.17 17.90 3.68
N PRO A 106 -12.34 17.34 4.58
CA PRO A 106 -11.64 16.08 4.33
C PRO A 106 -12.53 14.83 4.43
N VAL A 107 -13.79 14.98 4.86
CA VAL A 107 -14.81 13.92 4.85
C VAL A 107 -15.72 13.98 3.62
N LYS A 108 -15.53 14.98 2.73
CA LYS A 108 -16.28 15.03 1.47
C LYS A 108 -15.94 13.82 0.62
N LYS A 109 -16.96 13.09 0.14
CA LYS A 109 -16.77 11.88 -0.70
C LYS A 109 -15.80 12.10 -1.86
N SER A 110 -15.91 13.22 -2.58
CA SER A 110 -15.00 13.55 -3.68
C SER A 110 -13.54 13.64 -3.23
N ALA A 111 -13.27 14.24 -2.07
CA ALA A 111 -11.92 14.31 -1.51
C ALA A 111 -11.39 12.92 -1.15
N ILE A 112 -12.22 12.05 -0.56
CA ILE A 112 -11.84 10.68 -0.25
C ILE A 112 -11.49 9.91 -1.52
N PHE A 113 -12.33 9.94 -2.55
CA PHE A 113 -12.08 9.23 -3.81
C PHE A 113 -10.87 9.77 -4.57
N ILE A 114 -10.64 11.09 -4.59
CA ILE A 114 -9.41 11.66 -5.18
C ILE A 114 -8.17 11.19 -4.40
N SER A 115 -8.24 11.16 -3.07
CA SER A 115 -7.13 10.68 -2.25
C SER A 115 -6.80 9.21 -2.50
N LEU A 116 -7.84 8.38 -2.72
CA LEU A 116 -7.68 6.96 -3.06
C LEU A 116 -7.06 6.80 -4.45
N ALA A 117 -7.48 7.62 -5.42
CA ALA A 117 -6.86 7.64 -6.74
C ALA A 117 -5.37 8.01 -6.68
N ILE A 118 -5.00 9.02 -5.87
CA ILE A 118 -3.59 9.36 -5.61
C ILE A 118 -2.82 8.14 -5.08
N ASN A 119 -3.37 7.43 -4.10
CA ASN A 119 -2.75 6.25 -3.53
C ASN A 119 -2.49 5.15 -4.59
N VAL A 120 -3.52 4.81 -5.38
CA VAL A 120 -3.44 3.81 -6.44
C VAL A 120 -2.40 4.21 -7.49
N VAL A 121 -2.48 5.44 -8.00
CA VAL A 121 -1.57 5.94 -9.04
C VAL A 121 -0.12 5.91 -8.56
N VAL A 122 0.17 6.41 -7.36
CA VAL A 122 1.53 6.41 -6.81
C VAL A 122 2.04 4.98 -6.58
N THR A 123 1.17 4.08 -6.12
CA THR A 123 1.51 2.67 -5.92
C THR A 123 1.98 2.01 -7.22
N TYR A 124 1.22 2.18 -8.31
CA TYR A 124 1.58 1.62 -9.61
C TYR A 124 2.73 2.35 -10.30
N ALA A 125 2.84 3.67 -10.14
CA ALA A 125 3.91 4.47 -10.73
C ALA A 125 5.31 4.06 -10.23
N ILE A 126 5.41 3.49 -9.03
CA ILE A 126 6.67 3.02 -8.44
C ILE A 126 6.77 1.49 -8.52
N GLY A 127 5.67 0.78 -8.23
CA GLY A 127 5.64 -0.68 -8.20
C GLY A 127 5.91 -1.32 -9.56
N LEU A 128 5.32 -0.79 -10.65
CA LEU A 128 5.48 -1.37 -11.98
C LEU A 128 6.90 -1.20 -12.54
N PRO A 129 7.54 -0.01 -12.48
CA PRO A 129 8.93 0.12 -12.93
C PRO A 129 9.89 -0.77 -12.13
N TYR A 130 9.69 -0.86 -10.81
CA TYR A 130 10.51 -1.72 -9.97
C TYR A 130 10.34 -3.20 -10.35
N MET A 131 9.09 -3.66 -10.50
CA MET A 131 8.80 -5.02 -10.95
C MET A 131 9.50 -5.33 -12.28
N TYR A 132 9.39 -4.43 -13.26
CA TYR A 132 10.05 -4.57 -14.55
C TYR A 132 11.57 -4.73 -14.41
N LEU A 133 12.21 -3.86 -13.63
CA LEU A 133 13.65 -3.89 -13.43
C LEU A 133 14.11 -5.19 -12.77
N ILE A 134 13.40 -5.67 -11.74
CA ILE A 134 13.74 -6.92 -11.06
C ILE A 134 13.53 -8.14 -11.98
N LEU A 135 12.41 -8.23 -12.69
CA LEU A 135 12.16 -9.33 -13.62
C LEU A 135 13.22 -9.39 -14.73
N LYS A 136 13.60 -8.24 -15.27
CA LYS A 136 14.63 -8.14 -16.30
C LYS A 136 16.03 -8.47 -15.80
N THR A 137 16.44 -7.88 -14.68
CA THR A 137 17.83 -7.98 -14.18
C THR A 137 18.11 -9.26 -13.41
N GLN A 138 17.15 -9.75 -12.62
CA GLN A 138 17.35 -10.90 -11.72
C GLN A 138 16.81 -12.20 -12.31
N GLN A 139 15.73 -12.14 -13.10
CA GLN A 139 15.07 -13.34 -13.64
C GLN A 139 15.29 -13.51 -15.15
N GLY A 140 15.94 -12.55 -15.81
CA GLY A 140 16.20 -12.60 -17.26
C GLY A 140 14.94 -12.53 -18.12
N VAL A 141 13.80 -12.13 -17.55
CA VAL A 141 12.51 -12.06 -18.25
C VAL A 141 12.26 -10.63 -18.70
N ASP A 142 12.41 -10.35 -19.99
CA ASP A 142 12.00 -9.07 -20.57
C ASP A 142 10.56 -9.15 -21.06
N LEU A 143 9.63 -8.71 -20.20
CA LEU A 143 8.21 -8.64 -20.52
C LEU A 143 7.86 -7.50 -21.49
N GLY A 144 8.77 -6.53 -21.69
CA GLY A 144 8.43 -5.25 -22.32
C GLY A 144 7.36 -4.46 -21.55
N LEU A 145 7.00 -3.27 -22.05
CA LEU A 145 6.02 -2.39 -21.38
C LEU A 145 4.63 -3.01 -21.32
N THR A 146 4.17 -3.63 -22.41
CA THR A 146 2.86 -4.29 -22.48
C THR A 146 2.78 -5.52 -21.58
N GLY A 147 3.85 -6.32 -21.49
CA GLY A 147 3.88 -7.47 -20.58
C GLY A 147 3.87 -7.06 -19.11
N VAL A 148 4.55 -5.96 -18.74
CA VAL A 148 4.51 -5.42 -17.38
C VAL A 148 3.11 -4.95 -16.98
N LEU A 149 2.40 -4.27 -17.89
CA LEU A 149 1.04 -3.79 -17.62
C LEU A 149 0.04 -4.95 -17.54
N THR A 150 0.16 -5.93 -18.44
CA THR A 150 -0.74 -7.09 -18.44
C THR A 150 -0.50 -8.01 -17.23
N ALA A 151 0.74 -8.18 -16.78
CA ALA A 151 1.06 -9.00 -15.59
C ALA A 151 0.90 -8.25 -14.27
N GLY A 152 1.23 -6.96 -14.22
CA GLY A 152 1.35 -6.18 -12.98
C GLY A 152 0.21 -5.22 -12.69
N LEU A 153 -0.68 -4.93 -13.65
CA LEU A 153 -1.81 -4.00 -13.47
C LEU A 153 -3.15 -4.67 -13.76
N LEU A 154 -3.31 -5.28 -14.93
CA LEU A 154 -4.58 -5.83 -15.41
C LEU A 154 -5.28 -6.77 -14.40
N PRO A 155 -4.61 -7.78 -13.79
CA PRO A 155 -5.28 -8.70 -12.86
C PRO A 155 -5.68 -8.03 -11.54
N PHE A 156 -5.08 -6.89 -11.20
CA PHE A 156 -5.34 -6.18 -9.96
C PHE A 156 -6.51 -5.20 -10.06
N ILE A 157 -6.87 -4.75 -11.27
CA ILE A 157 -7.93 -3.73 -11.48
C ILE A 157 -9.26 -4.11 -10.79
N PRO A 158 -9.83 -5.31 -10.98
CA PRO A 158 -11.13 -5.64 -10.35
C PRO A 158 -11.05 -5.61 -8.82
N GLY A 159 -9.96 -6.15 -8.27
CA GLY A 159 -9.71 -6.15 -6.83
C GLY A 159 -9.49 -4.74 -6.28
N ASP A 160 -8.79 -3.88 -7.00
CA ASP A 160 -8.51 -2.52 -6.57
C ASP A 160 -9.74 -1.62 -6.63
N LEU A 161 -10.61 -1.78 -7.64
CA LEU A 161 -11.91 -1.12 -7.65
C LEU A 161 -12.73 -1.48 -6.42
N LEU A 162 -12.80 -2.76 -6.07
CA LEU A 162 -13.47 -3.21 -4.86
C LEU A 162 -12.84 -2.59 -3.60
N LYS A 163 -11.51 -2.63 -3.49
CA LYS A 163 -10.78 -2.07 -2.33
C LYS A 163 -10.98 -0.57 -2.21
N VAL A 164 -11.01 0.18 -3.31
CA VAL A 164 -11.28 1.62 -3.32
C VAL A 164 -12.68 1.91 -2.78
N LEU A 165 -13.70 1.15 -3.19
CA LEU A 165 -15.06 1.29 -2.67
C LEU A 165 -15.13 0.98 -1.17
N VAL A 166 -14.51 -0.12 -0.75
CA VAL A 166 -14.46 -0.52 0.66
C VAL A 166 -13.71 0.49 1.51
N ALA A 167 -12.53 0.94 1.07
CA ALA A 167 -11.73 1.96 1.74
C ALA A 167 -12.48 3.29 1.84
N GLY A 168 -13.17 3.70 0.78
CA GLY A 168 -13.98 4.91 0.76
C GLY A 168 -15.13 4.85 1.77
N PHE A 169 -15.83 3.73 1.84
CA PHE A 169 -16.92 3.51 2.79
C PHE A 169 -16.46 3.48 4.24
N ILE A 170 -15.40 2.71 4.54
CA ILE A 170 -14.82 2.63 5.89
C ILE A 170 -14.25 3.99 6.29
N GLY A 171 -13.53 4.64 5.38
CA GLY A 171 -12.92 5.95 5.57
C GLY A 171 -13.92 7.04 5.94
N ASP A 172 -15.05 7.12 5.23
CA ASP A 172 -16.12 8.07 5.52
C ASP A 172 -16.69 7.92 6.94
N ARG A 173 -16.82 6.66 7.41
CA ARG A 173 -17.34 6.36 8.75
C ARG A 173 -16.34 6.60 9.86
N LEU A 174 -15.10 6.14 9.70
CA LEU A 174 -14.11 6.12 10.78
C LEU A 174 -13.31 7.42 10.89
N ARG A 175 -13.15 8.20 9.82
CA ARG A 175 -12.28 9.38 9.84
C ARG A 175 -12.67 10.40 10.92
N LYS A 176 -13.97 10.56 11.19
CA LYS A 176 -14.49 11.45 12.24
C LYS A 176 -14.00 11.08 13.65
N GLN A 177 -13.61 9.82 13.86
CA GLN A 177 -13.09 9.31 15.14
C GLN A 177 -11.56 9.43 15.25
N PHE A 178 -10.88 9.58 14.12
CA PHE A 178 -9.42 9.73 14.04
C PHE A 178 -8.95 11.19 13.98
N SER A 179 -9.88 12.11 13.68
CA SER A 179 -9.66 13.56 13.64
C SER A 179 -9.44 14.15 15.03
#